data_AF-A0AAV8DIC8-F1
#
_entry.id   AF-A0AAV8DIC8-F1
#
_cell.length_a   1.000
_cell.length_b   1.000
_cell.length_c   1.000
_cell.angle_alpha   90.00
_cell.angle_beta   90.00
_cell.angle_gamma   90.00
#
_symmetry.space_group_name_H-M   'P 1'
#
loop_
_entity.id
_entity.type
_entity.pdbx_description
1 polymer ?
#
loop_
_entity_poly.entity_id
_entity_poly.type
_entity_poly.pdbx_seq_one_letter_code
_entity_poly.pdbx_strand_id
1 'polypeptide(L)'
;MASKELEGNLSELQIGENGERKPVEDDVSEGEVKVSCFTEDFQDVTLHFQIVNFSKQIYAWIGCNSAKLGHLYAAATTRPNNNVSVTSLLGGTSDNTGSSIARRIVLKTGLNVVIACNIPKDSPMLEATAERKLVERLASLGYFRPKEKHSN
;
A
#
# COMPACT_ATOMS: atom_id res chain seq x y z
N MET A 1 12.02 -20.90 -39.64
CA MET A 1 12.65 -19.95 -38.70
C MET A 1 11.50 -19.29 -37.93
N ALA A 2 10.80 -20.02 -37.05
CA ALA A 2 11.10 -20.17 -35.61
C ALA A 2 11.09 -18.80 -34.91
N SER A 3 10.20 -18.46 -33.97
CA SER A 3 9.61 -19.30 -32.92
C SER A 3 8.22 -18.80 -32.47
N LYS A 4 7.24 -19.69 -32.50
CA LYS A 4 6.21 -19.82 -31.45
C LYS A 4 6.79 -20.74 -30.36
N GLU A 5 6.15 -20.76 -29.19
CA GLU A 5 6.42 -21.59 -28.00
C GLU A 5 7.21 -20.86 -26.90
N LEU A 6 6.47 -20.39 -25.89
CA LEU A 6 6.81 -20.64 -24.49
C LEU A 6 5.56 -20.50 -23.60
N GLU A 7 4.55 -21.34 -23.87
CA GLU A 7 3.64 -21.78 -22.82
C GLU A 7 4.07 -23.20 -22.45
N GLY A 8 4.50 -23.40 -21.21
CA GLY A 8 5.02 -24.69 -20.77
C GLY A 8 5.43 -24.71 -19.31
N ASN A 9 4.47 -25.13 -18.48
CA ASN A 9 4.64 -25.98 -17.29
C ASN A 9 5.63 -25.53 -16.20
N LEU A 10 5.10 -24.85 -15.18
CA LEU A 10 5.73 -24.76 -13.85
C LEU A 10 4.97 -25.65 -12.85
N SER A 11 4.86 -26.94 -13.17
CA SER A 11 4.10 -27.93 -12.37
C SER A 11 4.97 -29.03 -11.79
N GLU A 12 6.27 -28.80 -11.55
CA GLU A 12 7.13 -29.85 -10.98
C GLU A 12 8.17 -29.30 -10.01
N LEU A 13 7.71 -28.98 -8.80
CA LEU A 13 8.54 -29.00 -7.59
C LEU A 13 7.75 -29.68 -6.48
N GLN A 14 7.84 -31.01 -6.43
CA GLN A 14 7.41 -31.80 -5.28
C GLN A 14 8.40 -31.59 -4.13
N ILE A 15 7.91 -31.12 -2.97
CA ILE A 15 8.62 -31.18 -1.70
C ILE A 15 7.72 -31.95 -0.73
N GLY A 16 8.29 -32.98 -0.12
CA GLY A 16 7.59 -34.13 0.44
C GLY A 16 6.69 -33.89 1.65
N GLU A 17 5.73 -34.78 1.79
CA GLU A 17 4.86 -35.00 2.95
C GLU A 17 5.68 -35.31 4.21
N ASN A 18 5.52 -34.48 5.25
CA ASN A 18 5.11 -34.99 6.56
C ASN A 18 4.74 -33.84 7.51
N GLY A 19 3.50 -33.86 8.01
CA GLY A 19 3.01 -32.97 9.06
C GLY A 19 1.57 -32.58 8.81
N GLU A 20 0.63 -33.25 9.50
CA GLU A 20 -0.78 -32.87 9.54
C GLU A 20 -0.93 -31.38 9.86
N ARG A 21 -1.25 -30.59 8.84
CA ARG A 21 -1.80 -29.24 9.00
C ARG A 21 -3.25 -29.32 8.58
N LYS A 22 -4.14 -28.99 9.52
CA LYS A 22 -5.56 -28.75 9.22
C LYS A 22 -5.67 -27.83 8.00
N PRO A 23 -6.63 -28.06 7.08
CA PRO A 23 -6.81 -27.17 5.95
C PRO A 23 -7.27 -25.82 6.51
N VAL A 24 -6.38 -24.84 6.49
CA VAL A 24 -6.81 -23.45 6.47
C VAL A 24 -7.30 -23.28 5.05
N GLU A 25 -8.61 -23.12 4.90
CA GLU A 25 -9.22 -22.69 3.65
C GLU A 25 -8.62 -21.32 3.33
N ASP A 26 -7.50 -21.32 2.60
CA ASP A 26 -7.06 -20.16 1.86
C ASP A 26 -8.14 -19.91 0.81
N ASP A 27 -9.10 -19.06 1.16
CA ASP A 27 -9.98 -18.38 0.21
C ASP A 27 -9.07 -17.55 -0.71
N VAL A 28 -8.46 -18.20 -1.69
CA VAL A 28 -7.74 -17.55 -2.77
C VAL A 28 -8.81 -16.97 -3.68
N SER A 29 -9.40 -15.85 -3.24
CA SER A 29 -10.04 -14.91 -4.14
C SER A 29 -8.99 -14.55 -5.19
N GLU A 30 -9.18 -15.04 -6.42
CA GLU A 30 -8.35 -14.68 -7.57
C GLU A 30 -8.16 -13.17 -7.56
N GLY A 31 -6.93 -12.76 -7.29
CA GLY A 31 -6.58 -11.42 -6.82
C GLY A 31 -6.76 -10.38 -7.91
N GLU A 32 -7.99 -9.93 -8.12
CA GLU A 32 -8.31 -8.82 -9.00
C GLU A 32 -7.66 -7.55 -8.46
N VAL A 33 -6.74 -6.98 -9.23
CA VAL A 33 -6.13 -5.69 -8.92
C VAL A 33 -7.19 -4.61 -9.06
N LYS A 34 -7.53 -3.94 -7.96
CA LYS A 34 -8.54 -2.87 -7.97
C LYS A 34 -7.85 -1.51 -8.00
N VAL A 35 -8.27 -0.64 -8.91
CA VAL A 35 -7.77 0.74 -9.00
C VAL A 35 -8.86 1.70 -8.60
N SER A 36 -8.55 2.63 -7.71
CA SER A 36 -9.45 3.72 -7.31
C SER A 36 -8.75 5.07 -7.48
N CYS A 37 -9.35 5.97 -8.24
CA CYS A 37 -8.89 7.34 -8.40
C CYS A 37 -9.91 8.32 -7.85
N PHE A 38 -9.45 9.40 -7.23
CA PHE A 38 -10.31 10.49 -6.76
C PHE A 38 -9.50 11.78 -6.59
N THR A 39 -10.20 12.90 -6.43
CA THR A 39 -9.61 14.22 -6.24
C THR A 39 -10.24 14.93 -5.05
N GLU A 40 -9.50 15.84 -4.42
CA GLU A 40 -9.98 16.67 -3.32
C GLU A 40 -9.42 18.09 -3.48
N ASP A 41 -10.29 19.09 -3.40
CA ASP A 41 -9.88 20.50 -3.40
C ASP A 41 -9.71 21.01 -1.96
N PHE A 42 -8.60 21.71 -1.71
CA PHE A 42 -8.27 22.29 -0.41
C PHE A 42 -7.48 23.60 -0.59
N GLN A 43 -8.01 24.73 -0.11
CA GLN A 43 -7.31 26.03 -0.11
C GLN A 43 -6.64 26.36 -1.46
N ASP A 44 -7.43 26.32 -2.54
CA ASP A 44 -6.99 26.58 -3.93
C ASP A 44 -5.95 25.59 -4.49
N VAL A 45 -5.75 24.46 -3.81
CA VAL A 45 -4.92 23.33 -4.26
C VAL A 45 -5.81 22.14 -4.56
N THR A 46 -5.58 21.44 -5.68
CA THR A 46 -6.24 20.17 -5.98
C THR A 46 -5.28 19.01 -5.71
N LEU A 47 -5.69 18.13 -4.81
CA LEU A 47 -5.02 16.86 -4.55
C LEU A 47 -5.60 15.77 -5.44
N HIS A 48 -4.73 14.99 -6.06
CA HIS A 48 -5.11 13.85 -6.87
C HIS A 48 -4.62 12.57 -6.20
N PHE A 49 -5.48 11.56 -6.16
CA PHE A 49 -5.19 10.29 -5.54
C PHE A 49 -5.41 9.15 -6.53
N GLN A 50 -4.51 8.18 -6.48
CA GLN A 50 -4.67 6.89 -7.13
C GLN A 50 -4.24 5.80 -6.15
N ILE A 51 -5.11 4.82 -5.93
CA ILE A 51 -4.84 3.66 -5.08
C ILE A 51 -4.92 2.42 -5.95
N VAL A 52 -3.88 1.60 -5.90
CA VAL A 52 -3.84 0.28 -6.54
C VAL A 52 -3.77 -0.77 -5.44
N ASN A 53 -4.77 -1.63 -5.45
CA ASN A 53 -5.04 -2.61 -4.43
C ASN A 53 -4.53 -3.98 -4.90
N PHE A 54 -3.58 -4.52 -4.16
CA PHE A 54 -3.13 -5.91 -4.29
C PHE A 54 -3.63 -6.73 -3.10
N SER A 55 -3.54 -8.05 -3.20
CA SER A 55 -3.99 -8.97 -2.15
C SER A 55 -3.26 -8.79 -0.81
N LYS A 56 -1.97 -8.41 -0.84
CA LYS A 56 -1.11 -8.27 0.36
C LYS A 56 -0.33 -6.95 0.40
N GLN A 57 -0.63 -6.01 -0.49
CA GLN A 57 0.09 -4.76 -0.63
C GLN A 57 -0.84 -3.65 -1.10
N ILE A 58 -0.53 -2.42 -0.70
CA ILE A 58 -1.19 -1.22 -1.20
C ILE A 58 -0.15 -0.37 -1.92
N TYR A 59 -0.49 0.09 -3.12
CA TYR A 59 0.19 1.22 -3.73
C TYR A 59 -0.74 2.44 -3.68
N ALA A 60 -0.22 3.59 -3.26
CA ALA A 60 -0.95 4.84 -3.34
C ALA A 60 -0.08 5.96 -3.93
N TRP A 61 -0.68 6.81 -4.74
CA TRP A 61 -0.08 8.00 -5.30
C TRP A 61 -0.87 9.23 -4.86
N ILE A 62 -0.16 10.27 -4.46
CA ILE A 62 -0.71 11.58 -4.10
C ILE A 62 -0.01 12.66 -4.93
N GLY A 63 -0.75 13.21 -5.89
CA GLY A 63 -0.37 14.38 -6.66
C GLY A 63 -0.93 15.67 -6.04
N CYS A 64 -0.22 16.77 -6.24
CA CYS A 64 -0.63 18.11 -5.82
C CYS A 64 -0.52 19.05 -7.02
N ASN A 65 -1.64 19.65 -7.45
CA ASN A 65 -1.81 20.57 -8.59
C ASN A 65 -1.36 20.05 -9.97
N SER A 66 -0.58 18.98 -10.02
CA SER A 66 0.00 18.41 -11.22
C SER A 66 0.19 16.90 -11.03
N ALA A 67 0.15 16.16 -12.15
CA ALA A 67 0.36 14.72 -12.18
C ALA A 67 1.85 14.34 -12.09
N LYS A 68 2.57 14.91 -11.11
CA LYS A 68 3.96 14.56 -10.83
C LYS A 68 4.02 13.41 -9.83
N LEU A 69 4.92 12.46 -10.07
CA LEU A 69 5.12 11.31 -9.18
C LEU A 69 5.65 11.75 -7.79
N GLY A 70 6.49 12.78 -7.75
CA GLY A 70 7.12 13.25 -6.53
C GLY A 70 8.14 12.25 -6.00
N HIS A 71 8.15 12.04 -4.70
CA HIS A 71 9.04 11.09 -4.04
C HIS A 71 8.34 9.77 -3.72
N LEU A 72 9.07 8.66 -3.80
CA LEU A 72 8.53 7.31 -3.59
C LEU A 72 9.09 6.68 -2.31
N TYR A 73 8.20 6.11 -1.50
CA TYR A 73 8.51 5.44 -0.23
C TYR A 73 7.96 4.04 -0.22
N ALA A 74 8.68 3.12 0.40
CA ALA A 74 8.18 1.81 0.77
C ALA A 74 8.19 1.66 2.29
N ALA A 75 7.11 1.12 2.84
CA ALA A 75 6.96 0.86 4.26
C ALA A 75 6.41 -0.54 4.51
N ALA A 76 6.96 -1.20 5.53
CA ALA A 76 6.57 -2.55 5.93
C ALA A 76 6.77 -2.77 7.43
N THR A 77 5.98 -3.66 8.03
CA THR A 77 6.24 -4.13 9.40
C THR A 77 7.45 -5.07 9.41
N THR A 78 8.24 -5.00 10.47
CA THR A 78 9.43 -5.83 10.67
C THR A 78 9.28 -6.66 11.94
N ARG A 79 9.65 -7.94 11.84
CA ARG A 79 9.73 -8.86 12.97
C ARG A 79 11.07 -8.70 13.69
N PRO A 80 11.17 -8.97 15.01
CA PRO A 80 10.10 -9.47 15.89
C PRO A 80 9.21 -8.37 16.50
N ASN A 81 9.64 -7.11 16.52
CA ASN A 81 8.99 -6.06 17.33
C ASN A 81 7.81 -5.33 16.64
N ASN A 82 7.34 -5.83 15.49
CA ASN A 82 6.32 -5.21 14.64
C ASN A 82 6.56 -3.72 14.34
N ASN A 83 7.83 -3.29 14.37
CA ASN A 83 8.23 -1.93 14.06
C ASN A 83 8.06 -1.68 12.57
N VAL A 84 7.63 -0.48 12.18
CA VAL A 84 7.51 -0.14 10.76
C VAL A 84 8.80 0.46 10.23
N SER A 85 9.43 -0.22 9.28
CA SER A 85 10.56 0.29 8.53
C SER A 85 10.05 1.05 7.31
N VAL A 86 10.64 2.21 7.04
CA VAL A 86 10.33 3.01 5.87
C VAL A 86 11.64 3.33 5.16
N THR A 87 11.64 3.21 3.84
CA THR A 87 12.77 3.60 2.99
C THR A 87 12.28 4.50 1.87
N SER A 88 13.10 5.48 1.49
CA SER A 88 12.94 6.16 0.21
C SER A 88 13.43 5.24 -0.91
N LEU A 89 12.64 5.12 -1.98
CA LEU A 89 13.00 4.41 -3.21
C LEU A 89 13.40 5.38 -4.32
N LEU A 90 12.75 6.53 -4.40
CA LEU A 90 13.00 7.53 -5.43
C LEU A 90 12.90 8.94 -4.85
N GLY A 91 14.06 9.56 -4.65
CA GLY A 91 14.17 10.93 -4.14
C GLY A 91 13.63 11.10 -2.72
N GLY A 92 13.88 12.27 -2.14
CA GLY A 92 13.45 12.55 -0.78
C GLY A 92 14.26 11.83 0.30
N THR A 93 14.06 12.27 1.53
CA THR A 93 14.79 11.86 2.74
C THR A 93 13.89 10.99 3.63
N SER A 94 14.37 10.41 4.73
CA SER A 94 13.51 9.56 5.59
C SER A 94 12.48 10.33 6.43
N ASP A 95 12.58 11.65 6.47
CA ASP A 95 11.88 12.58 7.38
C ASP A 95 10.84 13.47 6.68
N ASN A 96 10.28 13.04 5.55
CA ASN A 96 9.26 13.84 4.85
C ASN A 96 7.83 13.30 5.00
N THR A 97 6.89 14.08 4.47
CA THR A 97 5.45 13.83 4.41
C THR A 97 5.13 12.40 3.98
N GLY A 98 5.71 11.95 2.86
CA GLY A 98 5.42 10.64 2.28
C GLY A 98 5.89 9.48 3.16
N SER A 99 7.07 9.59 3.79
CA SER A 99 7.58 8.56 4.69
C SER A 99 6.72 8.41 5.95
N SER A 100 6.26 9.53 6.50
CA SER A 100 5.39 9.58 7.68
C SER A 100 4.00 9.01 7.41
N ILE A 101 3.41 9.36 6.27
CA ILE A 101 2.12 8.83 5.82
C ILE A 101 2.23 7.32 5.57
N ALA A 102 3.27 6.86 4.86
CA ALA A 102 3.50 5.44 4.60
C ALA A 102 3.62 4.64 5.91
N ARG A 103 4.38 5.14 6.88
CA ARG A 103 4.49 4.53 8.22
C ARG A 103 3.12 4.36 8.88
N ARG A 104 2.31 5.43 8.90
CA ARG A 104 1.00 5.42 9.57
C ARG A 104 0.00 4.50 8.89
N ILE A 105 0.03 4.39 7.56
CA ILE A 105 -0.85 3.49 6.82
C ILE A 105 -0.50 2.03 7.09
N VAL A 106 0.79 1.67 7.13
CA VAL A 106 1.21 0.31 7.51
C VAL A 106 0.74 -0.02 8.93
N LEU A 107 0.87 0.91 9.88
CA LEU A 107 0.39 0.69 11.26
C LEU A 107 -1.14 0.52 11.34
N LYS A 108 -1.91 1.18 10.46
CA LYS A 108 -3.37 1.10 10.44
C LYS A 108 -3.89 -0.13 9.70
N THR A 109 -3.23 -0.53 8.61
CA THR A 109 -3.69 -1.62 7.71
C THR A 109 -3.04 -2.96 8.02
N GLY A 110 -1.83 -2.96 8.59
CA GLY A 110 -1.00 -4.15 8.73
C GLY A 110 -0.41 -4.67 7.41
N LEU A 111 -0.57 -3.93 6.30
CA LEU A 111 -0.10 -4.32 4.97
C LEU A 111 1.15 -3.53 4.57
N ASN A 112 1.94 -4.11 3.67
CA ASN A 112 3.05 -3.41 3.03
C ASN A 112 2.49 -2.32 2.12
N VAL A 113 3.12 -1.15 2.15
CA VAL A 113 2.62 0.03 1.44
C VAL A 113 3.75 0.67 0.66
N VAL A 114 3.48 1.02 -0.59
CA VAL A 114 4.33 1.88 -1.41
C VAL A 114 3.58 3.17 -1.71
N ILE A 115 4.17 4.31 -1.39
CA ILE A 115 3.55 5.62 -1.58
C ILE A 115 4.43 6.54 -2.40
N ALA A 116 3.85 7.06 -3.48
CA ALA A 116 4.39 8.20 -4.22
C ALA A 116 3.67 9.47 -3.75
N CYS A 117 4.42 10.50 -3.37
CA CYS A 117 3.87 11.73 -2.82
C CYS A 117 4.59 12.97 -3.35
N ASN A 118 3.82 13.90 -3.92
CA ASN A 118 4.28 15.19 -4.40
C ASN A 118 3.61 16.34 -3.61
N ILE A 119 3.61 16.28 -2.27
CA ILE A 119 3.06 17.36 -1.43
C ILE A 119 4.20 18.30 -0.99
N PRO A 120 4.03 19.63 -1.09
CA PRO A 120 4.99 20.61 -0.55
C PRO A 120 5.13 20.48 0.98
N LYS A 121 6.37 20.46 1.48
CA LYS A 121 6.68 20.34 2.92
C LYS A 121 6.25 21.55 3.75
N ASP A 122 6.01 22.69 3.11
CA ASP A 122 5.71 23.96 3.80
C ASP A 122 4.22 24.10 4.18
N SER A 123 3.40 23.09 3.90
CA SER A 123 1.95 23.14 4.16
C SER A 123 1.46 21.94 5.00
N PRO A 124 1.69 21.94 6.33
CA PRO A 124 1.30 20.83 7.20
C PRO A 124 -0.21 20.54 7.18
N MET A 125 -1.05 21.55 6.92
CA MET A 125 -2.50 21.36 6.79
C MET A 125 -2.87 20.55 5.55
N LEU A 126 -2.14 20.75 4.44
CA LEU A 126 -2.33 20.00 3.21
C LEU A 126 -1.90 18.54 3.40
N GLU A 127 -0.78 18.31 4.09
CA GLU A 127 -0.32 16.96 4.44
C GLU A 127 -1.37 16.18 5.26
N ALA A 128 -1.88 16.82 6.32
CA ALA A 128 -2.89 16.23 7.19
C ALA A 128 -4.20 15.94 6.42
N THR A 129 -4.59 16.85 5.53
CA THR A 129 -5.78 16.66 4.69
C THR A 129 -5.59 15.50 3.71
N ALA A 130 -4.43 15.42 3.06
CA ALA A 130 -4.12 14.35 2.12
C ALA A 130 -4.11 12.98 2.80
N GLU A 131 -3.47 12.88 3.97
CA GLU A 131 -3.49 11.65 4.75
C GLU A 131 -4.91 11.26 5.17
N ARG A 132 -5.68 12.21 5.72
CA ARG A 132 -7.05 11.96 6.16
C ARG A 132 -7.90 11.38 5.02
N LYS A 133 -7.82 11.99 3.84
CA LYS A 133 -8.60 11.56 2.66
C LYS A 133 -8.15 10.21 2.12
N LEU A 134 -6.84 9.93 2.11
CA LEU A 134 -6.32 8.62 1.75
C LEU A 134 -6.81 7.54 2.73
N VAL A 135 -6.76 7.82 4.03
CA VAL A 135 -7.28 6.91 5.07
C VAL A 135 -8.79 6.70 4.90
N GLU A 136 -9.60 7.76 4.77
CA GLU A 136 -11.05 7.64 4.53
C GLU A 136 -11.38 6.77 3.31
N ARG A 137 -10.59 6.91 2.23
CA ARG A 137 -10.78 6.08 1.03
C ARG A 137 -10.40 4.62 1.28
N LEU A 138 -9.26 4.36 1.93
CA LEU A 138 -8.85 3.00 2.30
C LEU A 138 -9.86 2.32 3.24
N ALA A 139 -10.48 3.09 4.15
CA ALA A 139 -11.57 2.59 5.00
C ALA A 139 -12.77 2.13 4.18
N SER A 140 -13.19 2.98 3.24
CA SER A 140 -14.33 2.70 2.36
C SER A 140 -14.09 1.50 1.45
N LEU A 141 -12.82 1.18 1.17
CA LEU A 141 -12.39 0.01 0.40
C LEU A 141 -12.23 -1.26 1.26
N GLY A 142 -12.43 -1.19 2.58
CA GLY A 142 -12.40 -2.34 3.49
C GLY A 142 -11.02 -2.68 4.08
N TYR A 143 -10.03 -1.80 4.00
CA TYR A 143 -8.65 -2.08 4.45
C TYR A 143 -8.42 -2.03 5.95
N PHE A 144 -9.33 -1.41 6.69
CA PHE A 144 -9.23 -1.39 8.15
C PHE A 144 -10.07 -2.52 8.70
N ARG A 145 -9.41 -3.62 9.10
CA ARG A 145 -10.04 -4.60 9.98
C ARG A 145 -10.35 -3.92 11.31
N PRO A 146 -11.55 -4.12 11.90
CA PRO A 146 -11.78 -3.82 13.30
C PRO A 146 -10.71 -4.55 14.11
N LYS A 147 -10.01 -3.88 15.02
CA LYS A 147 -9.21 -4.58 16.02
C LYS A 147 -10.16 -5.47 16.81
N GLU A 148 -10.03 -6.78 16.67
CA GLU A 148 -10.75 -7.73 17.51
C GLU A 148 -10.45 -7.37 18.97
N LYS A 149 -11.49 -6.98 19.71
CA LYS A 149 -11.39 -6.79 21.14
C LYS A 149 -11.21 -8.17 21.74
N HIS A 150 -9.98 -8.53 22.11
CA HIS A 150 -9.78 -9.62 23.05
C HIS A 150 -10.47 -9.23 24.36
N SER A 151 -11.64 -9.83 24.62
CA SER A 151 -12.23 -9.85 25.95
C SER A 151 -11.31 -10.71 26.81
N ASN A 152 -10.74 -10.11 27.86
CA ASN A 152 -10.21 -10.86 28.99
C ASN A 152 -11.36 -11.46 29.79
#